data_AF-A0A0B2RU21-F1
#
_entry.id   AF-A0A0B2RU21-F1
#
_cell.length_a   1.000
_cell.length_b   1.000
_cell.length_c   1.000
_cell.angle_alpha   90.00
_cell.angle_beta   90.00
_cell.angle_gamma   90.00
#
_symmetry.space_group_name_H-M   'P 1'
#
loop_
_entity.id
_entity.type
_entity.pdbx_description
1 polymer ?
#
loop_
_entity_poly.entity_id
_entity_poly.type
_entity_poly.pdbx_seq_one_letter_code
_entity_poly.pdbx_strand_id
1 'polypeptide(L)'
;MTSKQTYSVCFCWRRRFKLALAEAPSEIKTLFNEYSENELMTPSHLKRFLVDVQRQEKATEEDAQAIIDSFRHFHRRGAGLNLETFFKYLFSDDNPPLLPSHGVHHDMTLPLSHYFIYTGHNSYLTGNQLSSDCSDVPIINALKKGVRVIELDIWPNASKDSIDVLHGR
;
A
#
# COMPACT_ATOMS: atom_id res chain seq x y z
N MET A 1 7.88 8.30 27.67
CA MET A 1 7.03 9.50 27.89
C MET A 1 5.80 9.40 26.98
N THR A 2 4.59 9.16 27.51
CA THR A 2 3.38 9.01 26.68
C THR A 2 2.90 10.36 26.12
N SER A 3 2.84 10.52 24.80
CA SER A 3 2.24 11.69 24.15
C SER A 3 0.71 11.60 24.21
N LYS A 4 0.04 12.69 24.61
CA LYS A 4 -1.43 12.75 24.68
C LYS A 4 -1.94 13.54 23.48
N GLN A 5 -2.66 12.90 22.57
CA GLN A 5 -3.38 13.58 21.49
C GLN A 5 -4.84 13.82 21.91
N THR A 6 -5.33 15.03 21.62
CA THR A 6 -6.69 15.44 21.97
C THR A 6 -7.52 15.52 20.70
N TYR A 7 -8.61 14.76 20.64
CA TYR A 7 -9.53 14.78 19.52
C TYR A 7 -10.88 15.36 19.98
N SER A 8 -11.42 16.28 19.18
CA SER A 8 -12.76 16.83 19.36
C SER A 8 -13.78 15.84 18.80
N VAL A 9 -14.67 15.34 19.66
CA VAL A 9 -15.81 14.52 19.25
C VAL A 9 -17.07 15.31 19.56
N CYS A 10 -17.93 15.53 18.55
CA CYS A 10 -19.18 16.28 18.67
C CYS A 10 -19.05 17.68 19.33
N PHE A 11 -18.25 18.57 18.73
CA PHE A 11 -18.12 20.03 18.96
C PHE A 11 -17.95 20.58 20.40
N CYS A 12 -18.16 19.79 21.45
CA CYS A 12 -18.16 20.19 22.86
C CYS A 12 -17.39 19.21 23.75
N TRP A 13 -17.04 18.01 23.26
CA TRP A 13 -16.37 16.98 24.05
C TRP A 13 -14.96 16.73 23.54
N ARG A 14 -13.95 17.08 24.35
CA ARG A 14 -12.54 16.75 24.07
C ARG A 14 -12.23 15.41 24.71
N ARG A 15 -12.04 14.37 23.89
CA ARG A 15 -11.51 13.08 24.37
C ARG A 15 -9.99 13.10 24.27
N ARG A 16 -9.34 12.80 25.40
CA ARG A 16 -7.90 12.56 25.47
C ARG A 16 -7.66 11.07 25.30
N PHE A 17 -7.13 10.69 24.15
CA PHE A 17 -6.63 9.33 23.96
C PHE A 17 -5.17 9.33 24.41
N LYS A 18 -4.85 8.43 25.34
CA LYS A 18 -3.46 8.01 25.50
C LYS A 18 -3.17 7.21 24.24
N LEU A 19 -2.48 7.81 23.26
CA LEU A 19 -1.75 6.98 22.33
C LEU A 19 -0.72 6.27 23.21
N ALA A 20 -0.92 4.98 23.46
CA ALA A 20 0.22 4.17 23.82
C ALA A 20 1.23 4.42 22.69
N LEU A 21 2.41 4.95 23.01
CA LEU A 21 3.53 4.76 22.11
C LEU A 21 3.52 3.26 21.85
N ALA A 22 3.34 2.85 20.59
CA ALA A 22 3.23 1.45 20.27
C ALA A 22 4.52 0.79 20.74
N GLU A 23 4.49 0.16 21.91
CA GLU A 23 5.60 -0.63 22.39
C GLU A 23 5.66 -1.86 21.50
N ALA A 24 6.86 -2.25 21.11
CA ALA A 24 7.05 -3.47 20.33
C ALA A 24 6.42 -4.65 21.09
N PRO A 25 5.57 -5.46 20.44
CA PRO A 25 5.03 -6.69 21.02
C PRO A 25 6.14 -7.65 21.48
N SER A 26 5.81 -8.58 22.36
CA SER A 26 6.76 -9.58 22.89
C SER A 26 7.45 -10.36 21.78
N GLU A 27 6.71 -10.71 20.73
CA GLU A 27 7.19 -11.50 19.60
C GLU A 27 8.25 -10.72 18.81
N ILE A 28 8.03 -9.41 18.63
CA ILE A 28 8.99 -8.52 17.95
C ILE A 28 10.23 -8.28 18.81
N LYS A 29 10.08 -8.18 20.14
CA LYS A 29 11.21 -8.08 21.06
C LYS A 29 12.09 -9.33 21.00
N THR A 30 11.48 -10.51 21.05
CA THR A 30 12.21 -11.79 20.92
C THR A 30 12.92 -11.86 19.58
N LEU A 31 12.23 -11.55 18.48
CA LEU A 31 12.80 -11.53 17.15
C LEU A 31 13.97 -10.54 17.01
N PHE A 32 13.84 -9.33 17.55
CA PHE A 32 14.94 -8.36 17.56
C PHE A 32 16.17 -8.88 18.32
N ASN A 33 15.96 -9.51 19.48
CA ASN A 33 17.05 -10.04 20.30
C ASN A 33 17.80 -11.20 19.61
N GLU A 34 17.12 -12.01 18.79
CA GLU A 34 17.76 -13.08 18.01
C GLU A 34 18.71 -12.54 16.92
N TYR A 35 18.49 -11.31 16.46
CA TYR A 35 19.25 -10.65 15.40
C TYR A 35 19.90 -9.35 15.89
N SER A 36 20.26 -9.26 17.17
CA SER A 36 21.01 -8.11 17.68
C SER A 36 21.98 -8.52 18.77
N GLU A 37 22.99 -7.69 19.00
CA GLU A 37 23.91 -7.83 20.12
C GLU A 37 23.99 -6.48 20.83
N ASN A 38 24.04 -6.49 22.16
CA ASN A 38 24.08 -5.26 22.99
C ASN A 38 22.97 -4.25 22.61
N GLU A 39 21.75 -4.74 22.37
CA GLU A 39 20.57 -3.95 21.96
C GLU A 39 20.72 -3.23 20.60
N LEU A 40 21.67 -3.68 19.78
CA LEU A 40 21.98 -3.08 18.48
C LEU A 40 22.02 -4.12 17.35
N MET A 41 21.21 -3.90 16.33
CA MET A 41 21.21 -4.64 15.08
C MET A 41 22.11 -3.91 14.07
N THR A 42 23.32 -4.43 13.86
CA THR A 42 24.30 -3.92 12.89
C THR A 42 23.88 -4.24 11.45
N PRO A 43 24.54 -3.70 10.42
CA PRO A 43 24.26 -4.06 9.03
C PRO A 43 24.32 -5.57 8.76
N SER A 44 25.34 -6.25 9.29
CA SER A 44 25.47 -7.70 9.15
C SER A 44 24.33 -8.46 9.82
N HIS A 45 23.87 -7.99 10.99
CA HIS A 45 22.71 -8.58 11.67
C HIS A 45 21.41 -8.35 10.91
N LEU A 46 21.19 -7.14 10.40
CA LEU A 46 20.01 -6.80 9.61
C LEU A 46 19.98 -7.60 8.31
N LYS A 47 21.12 -7.73 7.60
CA LYS A 47 21.22 -8.60 6.43
C LYS A 47 20.76 -10.02 6.73
N ARG A 48 21.21 -10.60 7.86
CA ARG A 48 20.78 -11.94 8.29
C ARG A 48 19.26 -12.00 8.48
N PHE A 49 18.67 -10.99 9.12
CA PHE A 49 17.21 -10.87 9.25
C PHE A 49 16.50 -10.80 7.88
N LEU A 50 17.02 -10.01 6.94
CA LEU A 50 16.45 -9.88 5.59
C LEU A 50 16.45 -11.22 4.85
N VAL A 51 17.53 -12.01 4.99
CA VAL A 51 17.63 -13.33 4.36
C VAL A 51 16.74 -14.36 5.05
N ASP A 52 16.87 -14.50 6.37
CA ASP A 52 16.26 -15.61 7.11
C ASP A 52 14.75 -15.41 7.31
N VAL A 53 14.33 -14.16 7.53
CA VAL A 53 12.94 -13.82 7.87
C VAL A 53 12.20 -13.20 6.69
N GLN A 54 12.77 -12.16 6.05
CA GLN A 54 12.12 -11.49 4.91
C GLN A 54 12.27 -12.27 3.59
N ARG A 55 13.05 -13.36 3.58
CA ARG A 55 13.30 -14.21 2.41
C ARG A 55 13.91 -13.45 1.22
N GLN A 56 14.68 -12.41 1.52
CA GLN A 56 15.42 -11.64 0.52
C GLN A 56 16.80 -12.27 0.31
N GLU A 57 16.86 -13.40 -0.37
CA GLU A 57 18.10 -14.21 -0.53
C GLU A 57 19.27 -13.44 -1.16
N LYS A 58 18.98 -12.41 -1.96
CA LYS A 58 19.97 -11.56 -2.63
C LYS A 58 20.37 -10.32 -1.82
N ALA A 59 19.84 -10.15 -0.61
CA ALA A 59 20.13 -8.99 0.23
C ALA A 59 21.63 -8.90 0.55
N THR A 60 22.19 -7.73 0.29
CA THR A 60 23.58 -7.41 0.56
C THR A 60 23.74 -6.65 1.88
N GLU A 61 24.96 -6.53 2.36
CA GLU A 61 25.23 -5.72 3.56
C GLU A 61 25.09 -4.23 3.26
N GLU A 62 25.34 -3.83 2.02
CA GLU A 62 25.11 -2.50 1.49
C GLU A 62 23.62 -2.14 1.50
N ASP A 63 22.73 -3.07 1.12
CA ASP A 63 21.27 -2.88 1.22
C ASP A 63 20.83 -2.68 2.67
N ALA A 64 21.36 -3.49 3.59
CA ALA A 64 21.08 -3.37 5.02
C ALA A 64 21.60 -2.03 5.58
N GLN A 65 22.78 -1.58 5.15
CA GLN A 65 23.31 -0.28 5.54
C GLN A 65 22.45 0.87 4.99
N ALA A 66 21.95 0.77 3.76
CA ALA A 66 21.06 1.78 3.18
C ALA A 66 19.75 1.92 3.98
N ILE A 67 19.18 0.79 4.44
CA ILE A 67 18.03 0.79 5.36
C ILE A 67 18.41 1.47 6.67
N ILE A 68 19.52 1.10 7.31
CA ILE A 68 19.95 1.75 8.56
C ILE A 68 20.12 3.26 8.37
N ASP A 69 20.66 3.67 7.23
CA ASP A 69 20.89 5.07 6.88
C ASP A 69 19.59 5.87 6.73
N SER A 70 18.51 5.26 6.23
CA SER A 70 17.19 5.91 6.10
C SER A 70 16.58 6.27 7.47
N PHE A 71 16.98 5.59 8.54
CA PHE A 71 16.54 5.84 9.92
C PHE A 71 17.48 6.73 10.74
N ARG A 72 18.54 7.29 10.16
CA ARG A 72 19.52 8.14 10.88
C ARG A 72 18.93 9.41 11.48
N HIS A 73 17.82 9.91 10.95
CA HIS A 73 17.11 11.05 11.57
C HIS A 73 16.56 10.71 12.96
N PHE A 74 16.36 9.43 13.26
CA PHE A 74 15.92 8.94 14.57
C PHE A 74 17.09 8.58 15.49
N HIS A 75 18.32 8.45 14.97
CA HIS A 75 19.53 8.12 15.75
C HIS A 75 20.79 8.86 15.29
N ARG A 76 21.40 9.62 16.20
CA ARG A 76 22.63 10.40 15.93
C ARG A 76 23.91 9.55 15.75
N ARG A 77 23.86 8.24 16.02
CA ARG A 77 25.00 7.30 15.91
C ARG A 77 24.65 6.22 14.89
N GLY A 78 25.08 6.39 13.65
CA GLY A 78 24.79 5.51 12.51
C GLY A 78 25.51 4.17 12.56
N ALA A 79 25.31 3.38 13.62
CA ALA A 79 25.95 2.08 13.81
C ALA A 79 24.98 0.88 13.72
N GLY A 80 23.66 1.11 13.67
CA GLY A 80 22.67 0.04 13.60
C GLY A 80 21.26 0.48 14.00
N LEU A 81 20.30 -0.46 13.98
CA LEU A 81 18.94 -0.27 14.49
C LEU A 81 18.87 -0.71 15.96
N ASN A 82 18.23 0.09 16.80
CA ASN A 82 17.77 -0.39 18.11
C ASN A 82 16.34 -0.91 18.00
N LEU A 83 15.79 -1.49 19.07
CA LEU A 83 14.43 -2.05 19.05
C LEU A 83 13.38 -1.05 18.55
N GLU A 84 13.49 0.22 18.93
CA GLU A 84 12.54 1.26 18.51
C GLU A 84 12.62 1.51 17.00
N THR A 85 13.82 1.65 16.43
CA THR A 85 13.96 1.89 14.98
C THR A 85 13.73 0.65 14.15
N PHE A 86 14.08 -0.54 14.65
CA PHE A 86 13.69 -1.80 14.03
C PHE A 86 12.16 -1.95 13.98
N PHE A 87 11.46 -1.66 15.07
CA PHE A 87 10.01 -1.73 15.09
C PHE A 87 9.38 -0.72 14.12
N LYS A 88 9.95 0.49 13.98
CA LYS A 88 9.51 1.46 12.96
C LYS A 88 9.80 0.97 11.54
N TYR A 89 10.94 0.34 11.31
CA TYR A 89 11.31 -0.24 10.02
C TYR A 89 10.30 -1.29 9.55
N LEU A 90 9.77 -2.13 10.45
CA LEU A 90 8.77 -3.14 10.07
C LEU A 90 7.50 -2.56 9.43
N PHE A 91 7.18 -1.28 9.68
CA PHE A 91 6.03 -0.58 9.11
C PHE A 91 6.42 0.51 8.11
N SER A 92 7.70 0.65 7.77
CA SER A 92 8.12 1.69 6.83
C SER A 92 7.88 1.26 5.39
N ASP A 93 7.89 2.25 4.49
CA ASP A 93 7.83 2.02 3.05
C ASP A 93 9.04 1.23 2.51
N ASP A 94 10.11 1.11 3.31
CA ASP A 94 11.30 0.28 3.01
C ASP A 94 11.05 -1.22 3.29
N ASN A 95 9.94 -1.57 3.94
CA ASN A 95 9.52 -2.96 4.19
C ASN A 95 8.08 -3.24 3.73
N PRO A 96 7.76 -3.02 2.44
CA PRO A 96 6.40 -3.24 1.95
C PRO A 96 6.05 -4.73 1.99
N PRO A 97 4.81 -5.10 2.35
CA PRO A 97 4.40 -6.50 2.38
C PRO A 97 4.33 -7.15 0.99
N LEU A 98 4.26 -6.32 -0.06
CA LEU A 98 4.33 -6.74 -1.44
C LEU A 98 5.63 -6.23 -2.02
N LEU A 99 6.37 -7.12 -2.68
CA LEU A 99 7.57 -6.72 -3.41
C LEU A 99 7.21 -5.62 -4.43
N PRO A 100 8.02 -4.56 -4.54
CA PRO A 100 7.82 -3.56 -5.57
C PRO A 100 7.70 -4.24 -6.93
N SER A 101 6.60 -3.95 -7.64
CA SER A 101 6.39 -4.49 -8.98
C SER A 101 7.59 -4.13 -9.86
N HIS A 102 8.25 -5.12 -10.46
CA HIS A 102 9.34 -4.93 -11.43
C HIS A 102 8.84 -4.35 -12.78
N GLY A 103 7.68 -3.68 -12.78
CA GLY A 103 6.93 -3.39 -13.99
C GLY A 103 6.28 -4.63 -14.60
N VAL A 104 6.01 -4.55 -15.89
CA VAL A 104 5.43 -5.66 -16.65
C VAL A 104 6.50 -6.74 -16.85
N HIS A 105 6.31 -7.91 -16.24
CA HIS A 105 7.27 -9.02 -16.24
C HIS A 105 6.73 -10.31 -16.86
N HIS A 106 5.42 -10.38 -17.14
CA HIS A 106 4.83 -11.47 -17.90
C HIS A 106 5.14 -11.31 -19.39
N ASP A 107 5.19 -12.42 -20.13
CA ASP A 107 5.23 -12.38 -21.60
C ASP A 107 3.94 -11.75 -22.11
N MET A 108 4.03 -10.57 -22.73
CA MET A 108 2.89 -9.82 -23.27
C MET A 108 2.65 -10.08 -24.76
N THR A 109 3.29 -11.11 -25.33
CA THR A 109 3.16 -11.47 -26.76
C THR A 109 2.18 -12.62 -27.02
N LEU A 110 1.71 -13.31 -25.97
CA LEU A 110 0.71 -14.37 -26.08
C LEU A 110 -0.67 -13.81 -26.47
N PRO A 111 -1.61 -14.64 -26.98
CA PRO A 111 -2.97 -14.22 -27.31
C PRO A 111 -3.73 -13.67 -26.09
N LEU A 112 -4.68 -12.75 -26.30
CA LEU A 112 -5.46 -12.10 -25.23
C LEU A 112 -6.16 -13.10 -24.29
N SER A 113 -6.59 -14.26 -24.80
CA SER A 113 -7.26 -15.30 -24.01
C SER A 113 -6.37 -15.96 -22.94
N HIS A 114 -5.06 -15.70 -22.93
CA HIS A 114 -4.13 -16.24 -21.95
C HIS A 114 -3.98 -15.34 -20.71
N TYR A 115 -4.63 -14.18 -20.67
CA TYR A 115 -4.51 -13.23 -19.56
C TYR A 115 -5.85 -13.01 -18.87
N PHE A 116 -5.80 -12.77 -17.56
CA PHE A 116 -6.89 -12.13 -16.87
C PHE A 116 -6.91 -10.63 -17.23
N ILE A 117 -8.07 -10.13 -17.65
CA ILE A 117 -8.25 -8.74 -18.05
C ILE A 117 -9.12 -8.04 -17.01
N TYR A 118 -8.66 -6.91 -16.50
CA TYR A 118 -9.45 -6.10 -15.58
C TYR A 118 -10.51 -5.32 -16.35
N THR A 119 -11.77 -5.75 -16.26
CA THR A 119 -12.90 -5.21 -17.02
C THR A 119 -13.87 -4.43 -16.13
N GLY A 120 -14.45 -3.36 -16.67
CA GLY A 120 -15.60 -2.66 -16.08
C GLY A 120 -16.90 -3.09 -16.74
N HIS A 121 -17.96 -3.22 -15.95
CA HIS A 121 -19.33 -3.51 -16.41
C HIS A 121 -20.21 -2.29 -16.18
N ASN A 122 -21.01 -1.90 -17.18
CA ASN A 122 -21.80 -0.66 -17.21
C ASN A 122 -21.00 0.54 -16.70
N SER A 123 -19.85 0.78 -17.35
CA SER A 123 -18.81 1.69 -16.86
C SER A 123 -19.25 3.16 -16.77
N TYR A 124 -20.35 3.48 -17.44
CA TYR A 124 -20.99 4.79 -17.46
C TYR A 124 -21.88 5.05 -16.24
N LEU A 125 -22.24 4.04 -15.43
CA LEU A 125 -23.12 4.22 -14.28
C LEU A 125 -22.42 4.91 -13.11
N THR A 126 -23.09 5.92 -12.55
CA THR A 126 -22.61 6.64 -11.35
C THR A 126 -22.96 5.91 -10.05
N GLY A 127 -23.79 4.86 -10.12
CA GLY A 127 -24.26 4.12 -8.95
C GLY A 127 -24.94 2.80 -9.31
N ASN A 128 -26.20 2.64 -8.93
CA ASN A 128 -26.97 1.40 -9.12
C ASN A 128 -27.53 1.26 -10.54
N GLN A 129 -27.94 0.03 -10.91
CA GLN A 129 -28.42 -0.30 -12.25
C GLN A 129 -29.80 0.28 -12.60
N LEU A 130 -30.62 0.65 -11.61
CA LEU A 130 -32.03 0.97 -11.83
C LEU A 130 -32.30 2.47 -11.92
N SER A 131 -31.67 3.25 -11.05
CA SER A 131 -32.08 4.64 -10.80
C SER A 131 -30.93 5.65 -10.80
N SER A 132 -29.68 5.20 -10.93
CA SER A 132 -28.55 6.13 -10.94
C SER A 132 -28.30 6.72 -12.32
N ASP A 133 -27.71 7.90 -12.32
CA ASP A 133 -27.39 8.63 -13.54
C ASP A 133 -26.21 7.99 -14.29
N CYS A 134 -26.05 8.37 -15.55
CA CYS A 134 -24.95 7.99 -16.41
C CYS A 134 -23.98 9.18 -16.58
N SER A 135 -22.66 8.92 -16.57
CA SER A 135 -21.62 9.95 -16.75
C SER A 135 -20.32 9.30 -17.24
N ASP A 136 -19.46 10.11 -17.84
CA ASP A 136 -18.06 9.81 -18.18
C ASP A 136 -17.13 9.76 -16.95
N VAL A 137 -17.47 10.40 -15.84
CA VAL A 137 -16.66 10.41 -14.60
C VAL A 137 -16.32 9.01 -14.07
N PRO A 138 -17.26 8.04 -13.91
CA PRO A 138 -16.92 6.68 -13.50
C PRO A 138 -15.98 5.98 -14.49
N ILE A 139 -16.10 6.24 -15.80
CA ILE A 139 -15.20 5.73 -16.83
C ILE A 139 -13.78 6.27 -16.62
N ILE A 140 -13.64 7.60 -16.45
CA ILE A 140 -12.35 8.25 -16.20
C ILE A 140 -11.68 7.64 -14.95
N ASN A 141 -12.45 7.44 -13.88
CA ASN A 141 -11.95 6.85 -12.65
C ASN A 141 -11.55 5.37 -12.81
N ALA A 142 -12.33 4.59 -13.57
CA ALA A 142 -12.01 3.20 -13.88
C ALA A 142 -10.68 3.09 -14.66
N LEU A 143 -10.50 3.92 -15.69
CA LEU A 143 -9.27 3.93 -16.49
C LEU A 143 -8.05 4.34 -15.65
N LYS A 144 -8.18 5.35 -14.78
CA LYS A 144 -7.12 5.75 -13.83
C LYS A 144 -6.74 4.64 -12.84
N LYS A 145 -7.69 3.75 -12.50
CA LYS A 145 -7.46 2.56 -11.65
C LYS A 145 -6.92 1.36 -12.41
N GLY A 146 -6.70 1.47 -13.73
CA GLY A 146 -6.07 0.42 -14.52
C GLY A 146 -7.04 -0.54 -15.23
N VAL A 147 -8.35 -0.23 -15.28
CA VAL A 147 -9.31 -0.99 -16.10
C VAL A 147 -8.89 -0.93 -17.58
N ARG A 148 -9.09 -2.04 -18.30
CA ARG A 148 -8.69 -2.23 -19.70
C ARG A 148 -9.85 -2.40 -20.66
N VAL A 149 -11.03 -2.75 -20.15
CA VAL A 149 -12.26 -2.87 -20.94
C VAL A 149 -13.33 -2.04 -20.26
N ILE A 150 -14.02 -1.22 -21.04
CA ILE A 150 -15.18 -0.45 -20.60
C ILE A 150 -16.39 -0.87 -21.43
N GLU A 151 -17.56 -0.75 -20.84
CA GLU A 151 -18.84 -1.06 -21.47
C GLU A 151 -19.62 0.24 -21.70
N LEU A 152 -20.23 0.35 -22.89
CA LEU A 152 -21.03 1.48 -23.33
C LEU A 152 -22.31 0.97 -23.99
N ASP A 153 -23.45 1.21 -23.34
CA ASP A 153 -24.76 0.89 -23.89
C ASP A 153 -25.31 2.10 -24.64
N ILE A 154 -25.35 1.98 -25.97
CA ILE A 154 -25.63 3.10 -26.87
C ILE A 154 -27.08 3.04 -27.34
N TRP A 155 -27.83 4.12 -27.11
CA TRP A 155 -29.22 4.27 -27.51
C TRP A 155 -29.43 5.52 -28.37
N PRO A 156 -30.36 5.53 -29.34
CA PRO A 156 -30.75 6.77 -30.01
C PRO A 156 -31.34 7.75 -29.00
N ASN A 157 -30.98 9.03 -29.11
CA ASN A 157 -31.61 10.08 -28.33
C ASN A 157 -33.09 10.28 -28.74
N ALA A 158 -33.85 11.05 -27.96
CA ALA A 158 -35.28 11.27 -28.20
C ALA A 158 -35.59 11.84 -29.61
N SER A 159 -34.70 12.70 -30.14
CA SER A 159 -34.83 13.32 -31.46
C SER A 159 -34.38 12.41 -32.61
N LYS A 160 -33.75 11.26 -32.32
CA LYS A 160 -33.16 10.30 -33.27
C LYS A 160 -32.10 10.90 -34.21
N ASP A 161 -31.44 11.97 -33.78
CA ASP A 161 -30.36 12.64 -34.51
C ASP A 161 -28.98 12.47 -33.85
N SER A 162 -28.94 11.92 -32.64
CA SER A 162 -27.73 11.61 -31.88
C SER A 162 -27.90 10.35 -31.03
N ILE A 163 -26.87 10.02 -30.24
CA ILE A 163 -26.85 8.90 -29.31
C ILE A 163 -26.69 9.36 -27.86
N ASP A 164 -27.27 8.60 -26.95
CA ASP A 164 -27.06 8.68 -25.51
C ASP A 164 -26.43 7.36 -25.01
N VAL A 165 -25.57 7.45 -24.00
CA VAL A 165 -25.06 6.26 -23.28
C VAL A 165 -25.89 6.10 -22.01
N LEU A 166 -26.75 5.07 -22.00
CA LEU A 166 -27.76 4.88 -20.96
C LEU A 166 -27.94 3.40 -20.67
N HIS A 167 -28.32 3.09 -19.43
CA HIS A 167 -28.78 1.75 -19.09
C HIS A 167 -30.16 1.50 -19.72
N GLY A 168 -30.26 0.43 -20.51
CA GLY A 168 -31.52 0.02 -21.11
C GLY A 168 -32.59 -0.23 -20.05
N ARG A 169 -33.80 0.25 -20.29
CA ARG A 169 -34.97 0.01 -19.43
C ARG A 169 -35.89 -1.06 -20.00
#